data_AF-A0A9N7N724-F1
#
_entry.id   AF-A0A9N7N724-F1
#
_cell.length_a   1.000
_cell.length_b   1.000
_cell.length_c   1.000
_cell.angle_alpha   90.00
_cell.angle_beta   90.00
_cell.angle_gamma   90.00
#
_symmetry.space_group_name_H-M   'P 1'
#
loop_
_entity.id
_entity.type
_entity.pdbx_description
1 polymer ?
#
loop_
_entity_poly.entity_id
_entity_poly.type
_entity_poly.pdbx_seq_one_letter_code
_entity_poly.pdbx_strand_id
1 'polypeptide(L)'
;MSENSQVPGFKECYCGQLSVIRTSWTSENPGRRFSSCKRGGCTFFSWVDGPMCNRSKQLIPGLLWKSNELRDLVQQLQDENDKMKEEKRLLEIE
;
A
#
# COMPACT_ATOMS: atom_id res chain seq x y z
N MET A 1 26.15 20.00 27.58
CA MET A 1 25.52 18.72 27.19
C MET A 1 24.08 19.05 26.85
N SER A 2 23.79 19.31 25.58
CA SER A 2 22.46 19.78 25.18
C SER A 2 21.52 18.59 25.09
N GLU A 3 20.56 18.55 26.01
CA GLU A 3 19.41 17.66 26.00
C GLU A 3 18.59 17.92 24.74
N ASN A 4 18.83 17.11 23.71
CA ASN A 4 18.08 17.22 22.46
C ASN A 4 16.75 16.50 22.66
N SER A 5 15.69 17.29 22.69
CA SER A 5 14.31 16.89 22.86
C SER A 5 13.93 15.72 21.95
N GLN A 6 13.63 14.58 22.56
CA GLN A 6 13.11 13.40 21.88
C GLN A 6 11.67 13.69 21.41
N VAL A 7 11.51 14.32 20.25
CA VAL A 7 10.22 14.36 19.55
C VAL A 7 10.04 13.01 18.86
N PRO A 8 8.99 12.21 19.17
CA PRO A 8 8.79 10.92 18.54
C PRO A 8 8.38 11.12 17.08
N GLY A 9 9.27 10.85 16.13
CA GLY A 9 8.85 10.48 14.77
C GLY A 9 9.58 11.12 13.59
N PHE A 10 10.37 12.18 13.77
CA PHE A 10 11.07 12.82 12.64
C PHE A 10 12.58 12.65 12.77
N LYS A 11 13.17 11.85 11.87
CA LYS A 11 14.63 11.69 11.76
C LYS A 11 15.17 12.71 10.76
N GLU A 12 16.34 13.28 11.01
CA GLU A 12 17.04 14.08 10.01
C GLU A 12 17.68 13.17 8.95
N CYS A 13 17.57 13.55 7.68
CA CYS A 13 18.25 12.87 6.59
C CYS A 13 19.71 13.35 6.46
N TYR A 14 20.50 12.72 5.59
CA TYR A 14 21.90 13.12 5.35
C TYR A 14 22.07 14.53 4.73
N CYS A 15 20.97 15.17 4.31
CA CYS A 15 20.99 16.57 3.87
C CYS A 15 20.72 17.57 5.01
N GLY A 16 20.60 17.12 6.27
CA GLY A 16 20.24 17.96 7.41
C GLY A 16 18.80 18.48 7.35
N GLN A 17 17.90 17.75 6.67
CA GLN A 17 16.48 18.10 6.56
C GLN A 17 15.63 17.03 7.25
N LEU A 18 14.45 17.40 7.74
CA LEU A 18 13.52 16.42 8.29
C LEU A 18 13.08 15.41 7.22
N SER A 19 13.19 14.13 7.56
CA SER A 19 12.71 13.03 6.73
C SER A 19 11.18 12.96 6.74
N VAL A 20 10.63 12.28 5.73
CA VAL A 20 9.21 11.99 5.60
C VAL A 20 8.95 10.50 5.81
N ILE A 21 7.84 10.17 6.45
CA ILE A 21 7.39 8.79 6.59
C ILE A 21 6.65 8.37 5.32
N ARG A 22 7.02 7.21 4.79
CA ARG A 22 6.40 6.55 3.64
C ARG A 22 6.01 5.12 4.01
N THR A 23 5.11 4.55 3.25
CA THR A 23 4.67 3.16 3.41
C THR A 23 5.26 2.32 2.28
N SER A 24 5.88 1.19 2.63
CA SER A 24 6.30 0.20 1.64
C SER A 24 5.10 -0.59 1.15
N TRP A 25 5.02 -0.79 -0.16
CA TRP A 25 4.02 -1.63 -0.83
C TRP A 25 4.65 -2.81 -1.56
N THR A 26 5.88 -3.18 -1.18
CA THR A 26 6.54 -4.39 -1.67
C THR A 26 5.90 -5.63 -1.06
N SER A 27 5.99 -6.78 -1.73
CA SER A 27 5.50 -8.07 -1.21
C SER A 27 6.18 -8.47 0.10
N GLU A 28 7.45 -8.10 0.30
CA GLU A 28 8.24 -8.43 1.49
C GLU A 28 7.94 -7.53 2.69
N ASN A 29 7.51 -6.29 2.44
CA ASN A 29 7.22 -5.30 3.49
C ASN A 29 5.90 -4.54 3.20
N PRO A 30 4.77 -5.23 2.96
CA PRO A 30 3.50 -4.57 2.71
C PRO A 30 3.06 -3.79 3.95
N GLY A 31 2.70 -2.51 3.77
CA GLY A 31 2.20 -1.65 4.84
C GLY A 31 3.26 -1.18 5.84
N ARG A 32 4.53 -1.59 5.73
CA ARG A 32 5.58 -1.24 6.70
C ARG A 32 6.10 0.17 6.45
N ARG A 33 6.12 1.01 7.49
CA ARG A 33 6.55 2.41 7.36
C ARG A 33 8.05 2.58 7.48
N PHE A 34 8.60 3.48 6.66
CA PHE A 34 9.99 3.91 6.69
C PHE A 34 10.12 5.42 6.54
N SER A 35 11.15 5.99 7.16
CA SER A 35 11.58 7.37 6.97
C SER A 35 12.52 7.45 5.78
N SER A 36 12.33 8.45 4.92
CA SER A 36 13.20 8.73 3.76
C SER A 36 13.37 10.22 3.54
N CYS A 37 14.44 10.63 2.84
CA CYS A 37 14.60 12.03 2.47
C CYS A 37 13.41 12.51 1.61
N LYS A 38 12.95 13.73 1.87
CA LYS A 38 11.92 14.37 1.05
C LYS A 38 12.45 14.71 -0.35
N ARG A 39 13.72 15.09 -0.45
CA ARG A 39 14.40 15.44 -1.70
C ARG A 39 14.98 14.16 -2.34
N GLY A 40 14.83 14.03 -3.66
CA GLY A 40 15.49 12.96 -4.42
C GLY A 40 17.02 13.06 -4.35
N GLY A 41 17.72 11.95 -4.60
CA GLY A 41 19.19 11.88 -4.61
C GLY A 41 19.86 11.62 -3.25
N CYS A 42 19.16 11.82 -2.14
CA CYS A 42 19.63 11.41 -0.81
C CYS A 42 19.18 9.98 -0.50
N THR A 43 20.12 9.11 -0.15
CA THR A 43 19.88 7.68 0.14
C THR A 43 19.50 7.40 1.59
N PHE A 44 19.17 8.43 2.37
CA PHE A 44 18.71 8.24 3.75
C PHE A 44 17.48 7.35 3.81
N PHE A 45 17.57 6.30 4.62
CA PHE A 45 16.52 5.32 4.84
C PHE A 45 16.55 4.82 6.28
N SER A 46 15.38 4.70 6.90
CA SER A 46 15.28 4.06 8.21
C SER A 46 13.89 3.49 8.44
N TRP A 47 13.78 2.25 8.94
CA TRP A 47 12.49 1.68 9.30
C TRP A 47 11.89 2.41 10.51
N VAL A 48 10.59 2.74 10.43
CA VAL A 48 9.80 3.26 11.55
C VAL A 48 9.19 2.09 12.31
N ASP A 49 8.57 1.16 11.59
CA ASP A 49 7.99 -0.04 12.17
C ASP A 49 9.02 -1.16 12.26
N GLY A 50 8.92 -1.99 13.30
CA GLY A 50 9.71 -3.21 13.44
C GLY A 50 9.52 -4.20 12.27
N PRO A 51 10.37 -5.22 12.15
CA PRO A 51 10.21 -6.25 11.13
C PRO A 51 8.85 -6.93 11.27
N MET A 52 8.18 -7.20 10.15
CA MET A 52 6.97 -8.01 10.16
C MET A 52 7.29 -9.44 10.60
N CYS A 53 6.35 -10.08 11.30
CA CYS A 53 6.51 -11.47 11.67
C CYS A 53 6.45 -12.38 10.43
N ASN A 54 7.12 -13.54 10.49
CA ASN A 54 7.21 -14.47 9.37
C ASN A 54 5.83 -14.94 8.88
N ARG A 55 4.89 -15.13 9.81
CA ARG A 55 3.51 -15.50 9.48
C ARG A 55 2.82 -14.42 8.64
N SER A 56 2.96 -13.14 8.99
CA SER A 56 2.39 -12.04 8.21
C SER A 56 3.02 -11.93 6.82
N LYS A 57 4.34 -12.15 6.69
CA LYS A 57 5.01 -12.16 5.37
C LYS A 57 4.49 -13.24 4.43
N GLN A 58 4.02 -14.37 4.97
CA GLN A 58 3.43 -15.45 4.17
C GLN A 58 1.95 -15.21 3.86
N LEU A 59 1.18 -14.75 4.85
CA LEU A 59 -0.28 -14.63 4.71
C LEU A 59 -0.69 -13.38 3.91
N ILE A 60 -0.08 -12.23 4.16
CA ILE A 60 -0.51 -10.95 3.56
C ILE A 60 -0.46 -11.00 2.02
N PRO A 61 0.62 -11.50 1.37
CA PRO A 61 0.65 -11.58 -0.09
C PRO A 61 -0.45 -12.50 -0.65
N GLY A 62 -0.72 -13.64 -0.01
CA GLY A 62 -1.78 -14.55 -0.43
C GLY A 62 -3.18 -13.94 -0.31
N LEU A 63 -3.43 -13.23 0.80
CA LEU A 63 -4.70 -12.51 1.01
C LEU A 63 -4.87 -11.36 0.00
N LEU A 64 -3.80 -10.62 -0.30
CA LEU A 64 -3.82 -9.55 -1.29
C LEU A 64 -4.12 -10.09 -2.69
N TRP A 65 -3.45 -11.18 -3.10
CA TRP A 65 -3.71 -11.82 -4.38
C TRP A 65 -5.17 -12.27 -4.48
N LYS A 66 -5.68 -12.95 -3.45
CA LYS A 66 -7.08 -13.40 -3.43
C LYS A 66 -8.07 -12.24 -3.46
N SER A 67 -7.77 -11.15 -2.76
CA SER A 67 -8.61 -9.95 -2.78
C SER A 67 -8.66 -9.29 -4.16
N ASN A 68 -7.54 -9.28 -4.90
CA ASN A 68 -7.51 -8.73 -6.25
C ASN A 68 -8.27 -9.65 -7.22
N GLU A 69 -8.03 -10.96 -7.14
CA GLU A 69 -8.76 -11.95 -7.96
C GLU A 69 -10.28 -11.86 -7.77
N LEU A 70 -10.74 -11.76 -6.50
CA LEU A 70 -12.16 -11.60 -6.20
C LEU A 70 -12.72 -10.27 -6.73
N ARG A 71 -11.95 -9.18 -6.66
CA ARG A 71 -12.35 -7.89 -7.20
C ARG A 71 -12.52 -7.95 -8.71
N ASP A 72 -11.58 -8.59 -9.40
CA ASP A 72 -11.61 -8.76 -10.85
C ASP A 72 -12.81 -9.62 -11.28
N LEU A 73 -13.08 -10.72 -10.57
CA LEU A 73 -14.24 -11.57 -10.83
C LEU A 73 -15.56 -10.83 -10.59
N VAL A 74 -15.66 -10.05 -9.50
CA VAL A 74 -16.85 -9.24 -9.24
C VAL A 74 -17.07 -8.22 -10.35
N GLN A 75 -16.01 -7.56 -10.83
CA GLN A 75 -16.12 -6.62 -11.93
C GLN A 75 -16.61 -7.31 -13.21
N GLN A 76 -16.05 -8.47 -13.56
CA GLN A 76 -16.49 -9.24 -14.74
C GLN A 76 -17.97 -9.62 -14.65
N LEU A 77 -18.41 -10.13 -13.50
CA LEU A 77 -19.82 -10.48 -13.28
C LEU A 77 -20.74 -9.26 -13.34
N GLN A 78 -20.29 -8.10 -12.88
CA GLN A 78 -21.05 -6.86 -13.00
C GLN A 78 -21.20 -6.45 -14.47
N ASP A 79 -20.11 -6.49 -15.23
CA ASP A 79 -20.11 -6.17 -16.66
C ASP A 79 -21.03 -7.12 -17.46
N GLU A 80 -20.99 -8.41 -17.17
CA GLU A 80 -21.88 -9.42 -17.79
C GLU A 80 -23.36 -9.19 -17.42
N ASN A 81 -23.64 -8.89 -16.15
CA ASN A 81 -25.01 -8.60 -15.72
C ASN A 81 -25.56 -7.35 -16.40
N ASP A 82 -24.75 -6.32 -16.56
CA ASP A 82 -25.18 -5.07 -17.19
C ASP A 82 -25.41 -5.26 -18.69
N LYS A 83 -24.58 -6.08 -19.35
CA LYS A 83 -24.82 -6.50 -20.74
C LYS A 83 -26.14 -7.28 -20.87
N MET A 84 -26.38 -8.27 -20.01
CA MET A 84 -27.63 -9.06 -20.05
C MET A 84 -28.87 -8.20 -19.77
N LYS A 85 -28.78 -7.22 -18.85
CA LYS A 85 -29.89 -6.29 -18.59
C LYS A 85 -30.21 -5.44 -19.82
N GLU A 86 -29.21 -5.01 -20.56
CA GLU A 86 -29.42 -4.23 -21.79
C GLU A 86 -30.03 -5.10 -22.89
N GLU A 87 -29.50 -6.31 -23.11
CA GLU A 87 -30.08 -7.27 -24.07
C GLU A 87 -31.55 -7.58 -23.73
N LYS A 88 -31.85 -7.81 -22.45
CA LYS A 88 -33.23 -8.02 -21.98
C LYS A 88 -34.12 -6.79 -22.24
N ARG A 89 -33.62 -5.58 -21.97
CA ARG A 89 -34.35 -4.34 -22.23
C ARG A 89 -34.68 -4.18 -23.72
N LEU A 90 -33.75 -4.51 -24.60
CA LEU A 90 -33.96 -4.44 -26.05
C LEU A 90 -35.05 -5.42 -26.50
N LEU A 91 -35.06 -6.64 -25.95
CA LEU A 91 -36.08 -7.64 -26.23
C LEU A 91 -37.46 -7.27 -25.68
N GLU A 92 -37.54 -6.49 -24.60
CA GLU A 92 -38.81 -6.02 -24.01
C GLU A 92 -39.41 -4.83 -24.78
N ILE A 93 -38.67 -4.24 -25.73
CA ILE A 93 -39.14 -3.12 -26.58
C ILE A 93 -39.74 -3.62 -27.91
N GLU A 94 -39.48 -4.86 -28.30
CA GLU A 94 -40.07 -5.55 -29.47
C GLU A 94 -41.41 -6.24 -29.11
#